data_AF-A0A454CSJ9-F1
#
_entry.id   AF-A0A454CSJ9-F1
#
_cell.length_a   1.000
_cell.length_b   1.000
_cell.length_c   1.000
_cell.angle_alpha   90.00
_cell.angle_beta   90.00
_cell.angle_gamma   90.00
#
_symmetry.space_group_name_H-M   'P 1'
#
loop_
_entity.id
_entity.type
_entity.pdbx_description
1 polymer ?
#
loop_
_entity_poly.entity_id
_entity_poly.type
_entity_poly.pdbx_seq_one_letter_code
_entity_poly.pdbx_strand_id
1 'polypeptide(L)'
;MQFDRLQFADALKHFRKKYKYSQDSLAELLSSSHRVFSSLNQATLSQWERRKIEPTLLRRLGIAHFFQQPYHYDTQELKSVKKALQHPVNFQNLSTVYEYEITHTSHVSLDKLE
;
A
#
# COMPACT_ATOMS: atom_id res chain seq x y z
N MET A 1 -17.45 11.14 1.87
CA MET A 1 -16.05 11.57 2.00
C MET A 1 -15.24 10.78 1.00
N GLN A 2 -14.37 11.42 0.23
CA GLN A 2 -13.64 10.77 -0.87
C GLN A 2 -12.14 10.94 -0.69
N PHE A 3 -11.36 9.95 -1.14
CA PHE A 3 -9.92 10.10 -1.22
C PHE A 3 -9.55 10.80 -2.52
N ASP A 4 -9.08 12.03 -2.39
CA ASP A 4 -8.40 12.81 -3.42
C ASP A 4 -7.27 13.60 -2.74
N ARG A 5 -6.39 14.24 -3.51
CA ARG A 5 -5.26 14.98 -2.95
C ARG A 5 -5.66 16.11 -1.98
N LEU A 6 -6.74 16.84 -2.27
CA LEU A 6 -7.15 18.03 -1.51
C LEU A 6 -7.86 17.68 -0.21
N GLN A 7 -8.69 16.65 -0.23
CA GLN A 7 -9.50 16.18 0.89
C GLN A 7 -8.84 15.01 1.63
N PHE A 8 -7.62 14.63 1.26
CA PHE A 8 -6.93 13.45 1.80
C PHE A 8 -6.91 13.42 3.34
N ALA A 9 -6.54 14.54 3.97
CA ALA A 9 -6.43 14.61 5.42
C ALA A 9 -7.78 14.38 6.13
N ASP A 10 -8.84 14.96 5.56
CA ASP A 10 -10.20 14.84 6.10
C ASP A 10 -10.76 13.44 5.86
N ALA A 11 -10.49 12.85 4.69
CA ALA A 11 -10.84 11.48 4.36
C ALA A 11 -10.14 10.48 5.28
N LEU A 12 -8.82 10.60 5.46
CA LEU A 12 -8.04 9.76 6.37
C LEU A 12 -8.63 9.81 7.79
N LYS A 13 -8.85 11.02 8.31
CA LYS A 13 -9.42 11.22 9.66
C LYS A 13 -10.84 10.67 9.77
N HIS A 14 -11.66 10.85 8.74
CA HIS A 14 -13.03 10.34 8.68
C HIS A 14 -13.06 8.82 8.74
N PHE A 15 -12.33 8.14 7.84
CA PHE A 15 -12.33 6.68 7.78
C PHE A 15 -11.66 6.06 9.01
N ARG A 16 -10.55 6.63 9.51
CA ARG A 16 -9.94 6.18 10.76
C ARG A 16 -10.95 6.18 11.91
N LYS A 17 -11.69 7.28 12.08
CA LYS A 17 -12.73 7.39 13.12
C LYS A 17 -13.91 6.46 12.87
N LYS A 18 -14.34 6.30 11.60
CA LYS A 18 -15.42 5.39 11.21
C LYS A 18 -15.13 3.94 11.62
N TYR A 19 -13.89 3.49 11.42
CA TYR A 19 -13.43 2.16 11.82
C TYR A 19 -12.87 2.09 13.25
N LYS A 20 -13.02 3.15 14.05
CA LYS A 20 -12.62 3.23 15.46
C LYS A 20 -11.12 2.99 15.72
N TYR A 21 -10.26 3.26 14.75
CA TYR A 21 -8.82 3.17 14.97
C TYR A 21 -8.28 4.41 15.69
N SER A 22 -7.37 4.19 16.64
CA SER A 22 -6.50 5.26 17.15
C SER A 22 -5.47 5.64 16.06
N GLN A 23 -4.81 6.80 16.20
CA GLN A 23 -3.73 7.16 15.26
C GLN A 23 -2.57 6.17 15.33
N ASP A 24 -2.32 5.62 16.51
CA ASP A 24 -1.23 4.68 16.78
C ASP A 24 -1.54 3.30 16.18
N SER A 25 -2.70 2.72 16.52
CA SER A 25 -3.14 1.43 15.97
C SER A 25 -3.24 1.43 14.45
N LEU A 26 -3.71 2.52 13.82
CA LEU A 26 -3.73 2.60 12.36
C LEU A 26 -2.32 2.66 11.77
N ALA A 27 -1.39 3.39 12.41
CA ALA A 27 -0.02 3.46 11.94
C ALA A 27 0.67 2.09 12.01
N GLU A 28 0.46 1.35 13.09
CA GLU A 28 0.97 -0.02 13.28
C GLU A 28 0.37 -1.03 12.29
N LEU A 29 -0.94 -0.97 12.06
CA LEU A 29 -1.61 -1.79 11.05
C LEU A 29 -1.06 -1.52 9.65
N LEU A 30 -0.92 -0.25 9.27
CA LEU A 30 -0.42 0.11 7.95
C LEU A 30 1.06 -0.28 7.79
N SER A 31 1.89 -0.06 8.81
CA SER A 31 3.33 -0.36 8.75
C SER A 31 3.62 -1.86 8.65
N SER A 32 2.78 -2.69 9.26
CA SER A 32 2.83 -4.16 9.13
C SER A 32 2.21 -4.68 7.83
N SER A 33 1.30 -3.93 7.20
CA SER A 33 0.59 -4.37 5.99
C SER A 33 1.41 -4.25 4.70
N HIS A 34 2.19 -3.18 4.54
CA HIS A 34 2.87 -2.92 3.27
C HIS A 34 4.17 -2.10 3.44
N ARG A 35 5.22 -2.48 2.70
CA ARG A 35 6.55 -1.84 2.78
C ARG A 35 6.54 -0.31 2.60
N VAL A 36 5.59 0.23 1.83
CA VAL A 36 5.47 1.69 1.63
C VAL A 36 5.20 2.46 2.94
N PHE A 37 4.70 1.76 3.96
CA PHE A 37 4.37 2.27 5.28
C PHE A 37 5.33 1.77 6.36
N SER A 38 6.44 1.10 6.02
CA SER A 38 7.35 0.53 7.03
C SER A 38 7.92 1.56 8.02
N SER A 39 8.01 2.83 7.62
CA SER A 39 8.43 3.95 8.47
C SER A 39 7.27 4.78 9.04
N LEU A 40 6.03 4.34 8.87
CA LEU A 40 4.85 5.05 9.36
C LEU A 40 4.72 4.86 10.87
N ASN A 41 4.55 5.97 11.58
CA ASN A 41 4.28 6.00 13.01
C ASN A 41 3.11 6.96 13.33
N GLN A 42 2.66 6.95 14.58
CA GLN A 42 1.58 7.81 15.06
C GLN A 42 1.81 9.30 14.72
N ALA A 43 3.03 9.80 14.89
CA ALA A 43 3.36 11.21 14.67
C ALA A 43 3.19 11.62 13.20
N THR A 44 3.69 10.80 12.27
CA THR A 44 3.52 11.01 10.82
C THR A 44 2.05 10.98 10.44
N LEU A 45 1.28 10.00 10.94
CA LEU A 45 -0.15 9.93 10.68
C LEU A 45 -0.88 11.19 11.20
N SER A 46 -0.50 11.67 12.39
CA SER A 46 -1.03 12.90 12.99
C SER A 46 -0.72 14.14 12.15
N GLN A 47 0.48 14.21 11.56
CA GLN A 47 0.87 15.30 10.66
C GLN A 47 0.05 15.30 9.38
N TRP A 48 -0.25 14.12 8.82
CA TRP A 48 -1.13 13.98 7.66
C TRP A 48 -2.55 14.43 7.95
N GLU A 49 -3.15 13.99 9.06
CA GLU A 49 -4.51 14.41 9.46
C GLU A 49 -4.63 15.91 9.74
N ARG A 50 -3.53 16.55 10.13
CA ARG A 50 -3.46 18.01 10.38
C ARG A 50 -3.03 18.81 9.15
N ARG A 51 -2.88 18.17 7.98
CA ARG A 51 -2.39 18.80 6.74
C ARG A 51 -1.02 19.48 6.89
N LYS A 52 -0.21 19.07 7.87
CA LYS A 52 1.14 19.62 8.06
C LYS A 52 2.13 19.07 7.03
N ILE A 53 1.98 17.81 6.67
CA ILE A 53 2.79 17.12 5.67
C ILE A 53 1.85 16.44 4.69
N GLU A 54 2.13 16.60 3.41
CA GLU A 54 1.44 15.88 2.36
C GLU A 54 2.11 14.51 2.14
N PRO A 55 1.39 13.39 2.27
CA PRO A 55 1.92 12.07 1.92
C PRO A 55 2.17 11.96 0.41
N THR A 56 3.07 11.09 -0.02
CA THR A 56 3.27 10.81 -1.45
C THR A 56 2.03 10.17 -2.09
N LEU A 57 1.90 10.27 -3.42
CA LEU A 57 0.79 9.63 -4.16
C LEU A 57 0.67 8.14 -3.82
N LEU A 58 1.78 7.39 -3.79
CA LEU A 58 1.76 5.96 -3.47
C LEU A 58 1.22 5.68 -2.05
N ARG A 59 1.56 6.52 -1.07
CA ARG A 59 1.02 6.41 0.30
C ARG A 59 -0.47 6.75 0.35
N ARG A 60 -0.92 7.75 -0.41
CA ARG A 60 -2.34 8.09 -0.54
C ARG A 60 -3.14 6.93 -1.15
N LEU A 61 -2.62 6.33 -2.21
CA LEU A 61 -3.22 5.16 -2.85
C LEU A 61 -3.29 3.96 -1.90
N GLY A 62 -2.19 3.65 -1.21
CA GLY A 62 -2.15 2.54 -0.26
C GLY A 62 -3.16 2.73 0.89
N ILE A 63 -3.35 3.95 1.37
CA ILE A 63 -4.35 4.26 2.40
C ILE A 63 -5.78 4.14 1.86
N ALA A 64 -6.05 4.68 0.68
CA ALA A 64 -7.37 4.54 0.04
C ALA A 64 -7.71 3.05 -0.16
N HIS A 65 -6.73 2.27 -0.63
CA HIS A 65 -6.83 0.82 -0.80
C HIS A 65 -7.07 0.09 0.53
N PHE A 66 -6.34 0.45 1.60
CA PHE A 66 -6.54 -0.11 2.94
C PHE A 66 -8.00 0.06 3.42
N PHE A 67 -8.61 1.22 3.19
CA PHE A 67 -10.01 1.47 3.52
C PHE A 67 -11.01 0.98 2.47
N GLN A 68 -10.55 0.29 1.43
CA GLN A 68 -11.34 -0.17 0.28
C GLN A 68 -12.15 0.96 -0.37
N GLN A 69 -11.53 2.12 -0.50
CA GLN A 69 -12.13 3.31 -1.11
C GLN A 69 -11.42 3.66 -2.42
N PRO A 70 -12.14 4.15 -3.43
CA PRO A 70 -11.52 4.64 -4.65
C PRO A 70 -10.71 5.92 -4.37
N TYR A 71 -9.55 6.02 -5.03
CA TYR A 71 -8.76 7.25 -5.08
C TYR A 71 -9.05 8.02 -6.36
N HIS A 72 -9.37 9.30 -6.23
CA HIS A 72 -9.64 10.19 -7.34
C HIS A 72 -8.40 11.02 -7.65
N TYR A 73 -7.83 10.79 -8.82
CA TYR A 73 -6.63 11.44 -9.29
C TYR A 73 -6.92 12.86 -9.78
N ASP A 74 -6.01 13.79 -9.49
CA ASP A 74 -5.98 15.06 -10.22
C ASP A 74 -5.33 14.91 -11.60
N THR A 75 -5.37 15.97 -12.41
CA THR A 75 -4.85 15.95 -13.78
C THR A 75 -3.33 15.75 -13.87
N GLN A 76 -2.55 16.15 -12.87
CA GLN A 76 -1.10 15.97 -12.83
C GLN A 76 -0.73 14.54 -12.41
N GLU A 77 -1.43 14.00 -11.41
CA GLU A 77 -1.29 12.63 -10.96
C GLU A 77 -1.64 11.65 -12.09
N LEU A 78 -2.75 11.91 -12.81
CA LEU A 78 -3.16 11.09 -13.96
C LEU A 78 -2.11 11.07 -15.07
N LYS A 79 -1.46 12.21 -15.36
CA LYS A 79 -0.35 12.26 -16.32
C LYS A 79 0.83 11.41 -15.85
N SER A 80 1.17 11.49 -14.56
CA SER A 80 2.28 10.76 -13.96
C SER A 80 2.03 9.25 -13.97
N VAL A 81 0.81 8.82 -13.61
CA VAL A 81 0.39 7.41 -13.65
C VAL A 81 0.39 6.89 -15.09
N LYS A 82 -0.18 7.64 -16.04
CA LYS A 82 -0.16 7.25 -17.47
C LYS A 82 1.27 7.09 -17.99
N LYS A 83 2.17 8.01 -17.66
CA LYS A 83 3.59 7.91 -18.04
C LYS A 83 4.26 6.68 -17.41
N ALA A 84 3.98 6.38 -16.14
CA ALA A 84 4.52 5.20 -15.47
C ALA A 84 4.01 3.89 -16.10
N LEU A 85 2.74 3.84 -16.52
CA LEU A 85 2.16 2.67 -17.19
C LEU A 85 2.70 2.44 -18.61
N GLN A 86 3.11 3.51 -19.31
CA GLN A 86 3.73 3.41 -20.65
C GLN A 86 5.12 2.78 -20.62
N HIS A 87 5.80 2.82 -19.47
CA HIS A 87 7.05 2.12 -19.24
C HIS A 87 6.76 0.94 -18.31
N PRO A 88 6.18 -0.16 -18.81
CA PRO A 88 6.04 -1.36 -17.99
C PRO A 88 7.42 -1.66 -17.42
N VAL A 89 7.50 -1.70 -16.08
CA VAL A 89 8.70 -2.13 -15.39
C VAL A 89 9.10 -3.43 -16.07
N ASN A 90 10.35 -3.52 -16.52
CA ASN A 90 10.82 -4.68 -17.26
C ASN A 90 10.83 -5.87 -16.28
N PHE A 91 9.68 -6.55 -16.14
CA PHE A 91 9.47 -7.69 -15.26
C PHE A 91 10.35 -8.88 -15.65
N GLN A 92 11.03 -8.77 -16.81
CA GLN A 92 12.05 -9.70 -17.28
C GLN A 92 13.20 -9.93 -16.27
N ASN A 93 13.45 -9.00 -15.32
CA ASN A 93 14.49 -9.15 -14.30
C ASN A 93 13.95 -9.52 -12.90
N LEU A 94 12.68 -9.90 -12.78
CA LEU A 94 12.07 -10.41 -11.53
C LEU A 94 11.90 -11.94 -11.56
N SER A 95 12.69 -12.64 -12.38
CA SER A 95 12.96 -14.07 -12.18
C SER A 95 13.78 -14.25 -10.88
N THR A 96 13.12 -14.08 -9.74
CA THR A 96 13.62 -14.55 -8.44
C THR A 96 13.53 -16.08 -8.31
N VAL A 97 13.12 -16.77 -9.37
CA VAL A 97 13.28 -18.21 -9.51
C VAL A 97 14.72 -18.43 -9.93
N TYR A 98 15.56 -18.89 -8.99
CA TYR A 98 16.84 -19.47 -9.35
C TYR A 98 16.64 -20.43 -10.52
N GLU A 99 17.47 -20.34 -11.55
CA GLU A 99 17.46 -21.29 -12.66
C GLU A 99 18.00 -22.62 -12.13
N TYR A 100 17.13 -23.42 -11.50
CA TYR A 100 17.45 -24.76 -11.04
C TYR A 100 16.66 -25.77 -11.85
N GLU A 101 17.36 -26.79 -12.36
CA GLU A 101 16.70 -27.96 -12.92
C GLU A 101 16.14 -28.80 -11.78
N ILE A 102 14.88 -29.20 -11.89
CA ILE A 102 14.29 -30.17 -10.99
C ILE A 102 14.93 -31.53 -11.30
N THR A 103 15.95 -31.91 -10.53
CA THR A 103 16.68 -33.18 -10.70
C THR A 103 15.86 -34.38 -10.24
N HIS A 104 14.90 -34.17 -9.33
CA HIS A 104 14.11 -35.23 -8.76
C HIS A 104 12.76 -34.73 -8.26
N THR A 105 11.70 -35.51 -8.55
CA THR A 105 10.38 -35.35 -7.95
C THR A 105 9.98 -36.66 -7.31
N SER A 106 9.44 -36.61 -6.09
CA SER A 106 8.89 -37.76 -5.39
C SER A 106 7.51 -37.43 -4.83
N HIS A 107 6.65 -38.44 -4.80
CA HIS A 107 5.32 -38.34 -4.20
C HIS A 107 5.34 -39.05 -2.84
N VAL A 108 4.94 -38.32 -1.81
CA VAL A 108 4.79 -38.86 -0.45
C VAL A 108 3.34 -38.68 -0.04
N SER A 109 2.71 -39.78 0.39
CA SER A 109 1.38 -39.75 1.00
C SER A 109 1.46 -38.97 2.32
N LEU A 110 0.47 -38.11 2.58
CA LEU A 110 0.45 -37.25 3.78
C LEU A 110 0.62 -38.06 5.08
N ASP A 111 0.13 -39.30 5.11
CA ASP A 111 0.21 -40.21 6.27
C ASP A 111 1.64 -40.66 6.61
N LYS A 112 2.65 -40.31 5.80
CA LYS A 112 4.05 -40.68 5.99
C LYS A 112 4.97 -39.49 6.30
N LEU A 113 4.42 -38.29 6.48
CA LEU A 113 5.15 -37.14 7.01
C LEU A 113 4.99 -37.10 8.53
N GLU A 114 5.85 -37.84 9.25
CA GLU A 114 6.11 -37.65 10.69
C GLU A 114 7.36 -36.79 10.90
#